data_AF-A0A9Q9B406-F1
#
_entry.id   AF-A0A9Q9B406-F1
#
_cell.length_a   1.000
_cell.length_b   1.000
_cell.length_c   1.000
_cell.angle_alpha   90.00
_cell.angle_beta   90.00
_cell.angle_gamma   90.00
#
_symmetry.space_group_name_H-M   'P 1'
#
loop_
_entity.id
_entity.type
_entity.pdbx_description
1 polymer ?
#
loop_
_entity_poly.entity_id
_entity_poly.type
_entity_poly.pdbx_seq_one_letter_code
_entity_poly.pdbx_strand_id
1 'polypeptide(L)'
;MDDEITLVSRAPYRRSSARSPTPETAEEENGTALQGTGNNDMSQPVVNKLYGIPRPSGVIDWYETMPRQLQAPLDFSGSAMVLRYLPDTASETRALQFNSMLICSPFLKGLILRLFDEYPGQDVHVTKPRFAPPFHPFYHQYSMLIEELAKQDKALEAEAEQLSHLVAAIDEEIGERMIDMKALAAHGQTTFDTLWSLFPPGCPVIRGAGSNQQCYLIEDCSYVPTMTGTVFSLKLLGLDHDGREFGWVAAQVNITSFIGTAEVSELQVIPVHHFRNAANNIEAAATRGSSVCELLKSKTSYKQYEGFAVFSEKCMPRVE
;
A
#
# COMPACT_ATOMS: atom_id res chain seq x y z
N MET A 1 18.56 -7.13 17.70
CA MET A 1 17.32 -7.88 17.45
C MET A 1 16.61 -7.35 16.19
N ASP A 2 17.28 -6.50 15.42
CA ASP A 2 16.79 -5.88 14.17
C ASP A 2 17.02 -6.75 12.92
N ASP A 3 17.76 -7.86 13.04
CA ASP A 3 18.12 -8.69 11.89
C ASP A 3 17.05 -9.71 11.47
N GLU A 4 16.12 -10.08 12.36
CA GLU A 4 15.15 -11.16 12.08
C GLU A 4 13.92 -10.71 11.27
N ILE A 5 13.57 -9.42 11.35
CA ILE A 5 12.50 -8.83 10.53
C ILE A 5 12.99 -8.60 9.08
N THR A 6 14.29 -8.37 8.91
CA THR A 6 14.92 -7.98 7.64
C THR A 6 15.22 -9.17 6.72
N LEU A 7 15.26 -10.39 7.25
CA LEU A 7 15.65 -11.58 6.47
C LEU A 7 14.54 -12.12 5.56
N VAL A 8 13.28 -11.78 5.80
CA VAL A 8 12.13 -12.35 5.06
C VAL A 8 11.57 -11.40 3.99
N SER A 9 11.91 -10.09 4.03
CA SER A 9 11.54 -9.12 2.98
C SER A 9 12.48 -9.13 1.75
N ARG A 10 13.48 -10.00 1.73
CA ARG A 10 14.56 -10.01 0.72
C ARG A 10 14.24 -10.70 -0.61
N ALA A 11 13.04 -11.26 -0.77
CA ALA A 11 12.66 -11.90 -2.03
C ALA A 11 11.86 -10.92 -2.91
N PRO A 12 12.41 -10.43 -4.04
CA PRO A 12 11.63 -9.63 -4.99
C PRO A 12 10.49 -10.49 -5.56
N TYR A 13 9.27 -9.99 -5.43
CA TYR A 13 8.05 -10.55 -5.99
C TYR A 13 7.99 -10.23 -7.49
N ARG A 14 8.78 -10.96 -8.31
CA ARG A 14 8.74 -10.81 -9.77
C ARG A 14 7.37 -11.19 -10.33
N ARG A 15 6.52 -10.19 -10.57
CA ARG A 15 5.37 -10.33 -11.45
C ARG A 15 5.80 -10.09 -12.90
N SER A 16 5.86 -11.15 -13.70
CA SER A 16 6.06 -11.01 -15.14
C SER A 16 4.72 -10.73 -15.81
N SER A 17 4.42 -9.47 -16.10
CA SER A 17 3.53 -9.13 -17.22
C SER A 17 3.74 -7.69 -17.68
N ALA A 18 4.57 -7.54 -18.71
CA ALA A 18 4.63 -6.33 -19.50
C ALA A 18 3.41 -6.30 -20.44
N ARG A 19 2.57 -5.27 -20.32
CA ARG A 19 1.68 -4.86 -21.40
C ARG A 19 1.65 -3.34 -21.46
N SER A 20 2.40 -2.79 -22.40
CA SER A 20 2.47 -1.36 -22.71
C SER A 20 1.13 -0.87 -23.24
N PRO A 21 0.56 0.25 -22.73
CA PRO A 21 -0.47 0.98 -23.43
C PRO A 21 0.18 1.92 -24.45
N THR A 22 -0.30 1.84 -25.69
CA THR A 22 -0.02 2.77 -26.79
C THR A 22 -0.46 4.20 -26.44
N PRO A 23 0.30 5.24 -26.85
CA PRO A 23 -0.08 6.63 -26.62
C PRO A 23 -1.14 7.08 -27.62
N GLU A 24 -2.28 7.54 -27.10
CA GLU A 24 -3.22 8.39 -27.86
C GLU A 24 -2.63 9.81 -27.96
N THR A 25 -2.40 10.23 -29.19
CA THR A 25 -2.05 11.60 -29.59
C THR A 25 -3.20 12.57 -29.29
N ALA A 26 -2.95 13.55 -28.42
CA ALA A 26 -3.77 14.76 -28.31
C ALA A 26 -3.04 15.90 -29.03
N GLU A 27 -3.66 16.43 -30.08
CA GLU A 27 -3.20 17.56 -30.87
C GLU A 27 -3.29 18.85 -30.04
N GLU A 28 -2.17 19.58 -29.94
CA GLU A 28 -2.13 20.96 -29.44
C GLU A 28 -2.64 21.91 -30.52
N GLU A 29 -3.86 22.44 -30.34
CA GLU A 29 -4.31 23.60 -31.12
C GLU A 29 -3.71 24.89 -30.55
N ASN A 30 -2.63 25.35 -31.21
CA ASN A 30 -2.08 26.70 -31.06
C ASN A 30 -3.00 27.74 -31.73
N GLY A 31 -3.88 28.37 -30.95
CA GLY A 31 -4.67 29.53 -31.38
C GLY A 31 -3.90 30.84 -31.22
N THR A 32 -3.24 31.28 -32.30
CA THR A 32 -2.61 32.61 -32.40
C THR A 32 -3.70 33.69 -32.54
N ALA A 33 -3.66 34.77 -31.76
CA ALA A 33 -4.54 35.92 -31.93
C ALA A 33 -3.75 37.22 -32.19
N LEU A 34 -4.15 37.88 -33.26
CA LEU A 34 -3.53 39.00 -33.95
C LEU A 34 -3.60 40.31 -33.16
N GLN A 35 -2.54 41.11 -33.30
CA GLN A 35 -2.55 42.54 -32.96
C GLN A 35 -3.48 43.29 -33.92
N GLY A 36 -4.40 44.09 -33.36
CA GLY A 36 -5.21 45.05 -34.09
C GLY A 36 -5.34 46.34 -33.28
N THR A 37 -4.82 47.43 -33.84
CA THR A 37 -4.84 48.79 -33.31
C THR A 37 -6.20 49.47 -33.51
N GLY A 38 -6.70 50.14 -32.45
CA GLY A 38 -7.41 51.43 -32.49
C GLY A 38 -8.89 51.46 -32.90
N ASN A 39 -9.80 51.60 -31.93
CA ASN A 39 -10.63 52.80 -31.68
C ASN A 39 -11.85 52.49 -30.78
N ASN A 40 -12.19 53.44 -29.91
CA ASN A 40 -13.31 53.41 -28.98
C ASN A 40 -14.66 53.18 -29.70
N ASP A 41 -15.26 52.02 -29.44
CA ASP A 41 -16.71 51.82 -29.51
C ASP A 41 -17.11 50.86 -28.38
N MET A 42 -18.24 51.11 -27.73
CA MET A 42 -18.77 50.31 -26.61
C MET A 42 -19.27 48.96 -27.13
N SER A 43 -18.35 48.10 -27.56
CA SER A 43 -18.64 46.74 -28.01
C SER A 43 -18.93 45.88 -26.78
N GLN A 44 -20.20 45.51 -26.60
CA GLN A 44 -20.54 44.44 -25.65
C GLN A 44 -19.81 43.15 -26.07
N PRO A 45 -19.27 42.38 -25.11
CA PRO A 45 -18.61 41.12 -25.41
C PRO A 45 -19.62 40.14 -26.05
N VAL A 46 -19.24 39.56 -27.19
CA VAL A 46 -20.06 38.55 -27.91
C VAL A 46 -20.18 37.26 -27.09
N VAL A 47 -19.25 37.00 -26.16
CA VAL A 47 -19.22 35.84 -25.27
C VAL A 47 -18.84 36.27 -23.86
N ASN A 48 -19.71 36.00 -22.89
CA ASN A 48 -19.42 36.13 -21.46
C ASN A 48 -19.15 34.75 -20.84
N LYS A 49 -17.94 34.54 -20.33
CA LYS A 49 -17.61 33.34 -19.55
C LYS A 49 -17.89 33.61 -18.08
N LEU A 50 -18.71 32.76 -17.46
CA LEU A 50 -19.02 32.81 -16.03
C LEU A 50 -18.53 31.55 -15.34
N TYR A 51 -18.07 31.68 -14.11
CA TYR A 51 -17.54 30.61 -13.28
C TYR A 51 -18.42 30.43 -12.05
N GLY A 52 -18.94 29.22 -11.82
CA GLY A 52 -19.89 28.93 -10.74
C GLY A 52 -19.25 28.29 -9.51
N ILE A 53 -19.52 28.81 -8.32
CA ILE A 53 -19.19 28.14 -7.04
C ILE A 53 -20.50 27.67 -6.37
N PRO A 54 -20.66 26.36 -6.09
CA PRO A 54 -21.84 25.86 -5.40
C PRO A 54 -21.77 26.17 -3.89
N ARG A 55 -22.86 26.72 -3.33
CA ARG A 55 -23.04 26.88 -1.88
C ARG A 55 -23.59 25.60 -1.23
N PRO A 56 -23.42 25.42 0.09
CA PRO A 56 -24.03 24.30 0.82
C PRO A 56 -25.56 24.22 0.68
N SER A 57 -26.23 25.35 0.41
CA SER A 57 -27.67 25.41 0.15
C SER A 57 -28.10 24.90 -1.23
N GLY A 58 -27.16 24.53 -2.11
CA GLY A 58 -27.42 24.09 -3.48
C GLY A 58 -27.53 25.23 -4.51
N VAL A 59 -27.46 26.49 -4.07
CA VAL A 59 -27.45 27.66 -4.97
C VAL A 59 -26.03 27.90 -5.51
N ILE A 60 -25.90 28.17 -6.81
CA ILE A 60 -24.61 28.48 -7.46
C ILE A 60 -24.43 29.99 -7.58
N ASP A 61 -23.31 30.51 -7.07
CA ASP A 61 -22.88 31.88 -7.29
C ASP A 61 -22.01 31.98 -8.54
N TRP A 62 -22.39 32.86 -9.47
CA TRP A 62 -21.70 33.06 -10.75
C TRP A 62 -20.78 34.27 -10.70
N TYR A 63 -19.55 34.12 -11.19
CA TYR A 63 -18.52 35.15 -11.21
C TYR A 63 -17.99 35.35 -12.64
N GLU A 64 -17.73 36.58 -13.03
CA GLU A 64 -17.15 36.92 -14.35
C GLU A 64 -15.65 36.59 -14.42
N THR A 65 -14.93 36.73 -13.31
CA THR A 65 -13.52 36.36 -13.18
C THR A 65 -13.39 35.01 -12.52
N MET A 66 -12.41 34.20 -12.96
CA MET A 66 -12.16 32.88 -12.38
C MET A 66 -11.79 33.04 -10.89
N PRO A 67 -12.67 32.59 -9.96
CA PRO A 67 -12.42 32.68 -8.54
C PRO A 67 -11.17 31.91 -8.14
N ARG A 68 -10.49 32.36 -7.09
CA ARG A 68 -9.26 31.71 -6.59
C ARG A 68 -9.45 30.23 -6.25
N GLN A 69 -10.64 29.84 -5.83
CA GLN A 69 -11.01 28.46 -5.52
C GLN A 69 -11.09 27.55 -6.75
N LEU A 70 -11.33 28.14 -7.93
CA LEU A 70 -11.41 27.45 -9.22
C LEU A 70 -10.13 27.61 -10.06
N GLN A 71 -9.18 28.43 -9.60
CA GLN A 71 -7.86 28.51 -10.22
C GLN A 71 -7.18 27.14 -10.16
N ALA A 72 -6.41 26.82 -11.19
CA ALA A 72 -5.61 25.61 -11.21
C ALA A 72 -4.75 25.53 -9.93
N PRO A 73 -4.51 24.32 -9.38
CA PRO A 73 -3.65 24.15 -8.23
C PRO A 73 -2.33 24.90 -8.44
N LEU A 74 -1.82 25.54 -7.38
CA LEU A 74 -0.52 26.22 -7.40
C LEU A 74 0.52 25.36 -8.13
N ASP A 75 1.30 25.97 -9.03
CA ASP A 75 2.39 25.25 -9.67
C ASP A 75 3.45 24.92 -8.61
N PHE A 76 3.54 23.63 -8.28
CA PHE A 76 4.52 23.11 -7.32
C PHE A 76 5.80 22.64 -8.01
N SER A 77 6.07 23.11 -9.24
CA SER A 77 7.22 22.70 -10.07
C SER A 77 8.58 22.89 -9.39
N GLY A 78 8.70 23.76 -8.39
CA GLY A 78 9.94 23.98 -7.62
C GLY A 78 10.09 23.18 -6.32
N SER A 79 9.07 22.43 -5.89
CA SER A 79 9.10 21.72 -4.60
C SER A 79 9.43 20.24 -4.79
N ALA A 80 10.25 19.66 -3.91
CA ALA A 80 10.54 18.22 -3.94
C ALA A 80 9.34 17.36 -3.51
N MET A 81 8.52 17.88 -2.60
CA MET A 81 7.29 17.26 -2.13
C MET A 81 6.27 18.33 -1.73
N VAL A 82 4.99 17.97 -1.70
CA VAL A 82 3.90 18.84 -1.24
C VAL A 82 3.14 18.12 -0.15
N LEU A 83 3.17 18.69 1.06
CA LEU A 83 2.39 18.21 2.20
C LEU A 83 1.07 18.98 2.27
N ARG A 84 -0.04 18.27 2.44
CA ARG A 84 -1.38 18.85 2.52
C ARG A 84 -1.98 18.53 3.86
N TYR A 85 -2.51 19.56 4.51
CA TYR A 85 -3.21 19.46 5.78
C TYR A 85 -4.64 19.96 5.63
N LEU A 86 -5.56 19.40 6.43
CA LEU A 86 -6.92 19.90 6.60
C LEU A 86 -7.12 20.36 8.04
N PRO A 87 -8.11 21.21 8.32
CA PRO A 87 -8.54 21.45 9.69
C PRO A 87 -8.89 20.12 10.37
N ASP A 88 -8.35 19.91 11.56
CA ASP A 88 -8.76 18.81 12.41
C ASP A 88 -9.92 19.28 13.29
N THR A 89 -11.10 18.73 13.04
CA THR A 89 -12.31 19.04 13.81
C THR A 89 -12.59 17.99 14.89
N ALA A 90 -11.80 16.91 14.94
CA ALA A 90 -12.00 15.79 15.83
C ALA A 90 -11.03 15.85 17.04
N SER A 91 -9.83 16.40 16.85
CA SER A 91 -8.87 16.56 17.92
C SER A 91 -9.08 17.86 18.70
N GLU A 92 -9.02 17.78 20.03
CA GLU A 92 -9.00 18.96 20.91
C GLU A 92 -7.61 19.59 21.00
N THR A 93 -6.56 18.85 20.64
CA THR A 93 -5.16 19.26 20.83
C THR A 93 -4.48 19.67 19.52
N ARG A 94 -4.89 19.08 18.39
CA ARG A 94 -4.28 19.32 17.08
C ARG A 94 -5.23 20.17 16.23
N ALA A 95 -4.74 21.29 15.69
CA ALA A 95 -5.54 22.18 14.84
C ALA A 95 -5.61 21.71 13.37
N LEU A 96 -4.62 20.94 12.92
CA LEU A 96 -4.45 20.49 11.54
C LEU A 96 -4.18 18.99 11.50
N GLN A 97 -4.89 18.27 10.65
CA GLN A 97 -4.65 16.86 10.36
C GLN A 97 -3.95 16.72 9.01
N PHE A 98 -2.99 15.80 8.93
CA PHE A 98 -2.35 15.48 7.66
C PHE A 98 -3.33 14.79 6.72
N ASN A 99 -3.41 15.28 5.49
CA ASN A 99 -4.30 14.73 4.47
C ASN A 99 -3.54 13.86 3.48
N SER A 100 -2.51 14.42 2.84
CA SER A 100 -1.73 13.69 1.84
C SER A 100 -0.41 14.35 1.51
N MET A 101 0.52 13.52 1.04
CA MET A 101 1.83 13.88 0.54
C MET A 101 1.89 13.61 -0.96
N LEU A 102 2.33 14.59 -1.74
CA LEU A 102 2.66 14.40 -3.16
C LEU A 102 4.17 14.46 -3.34
N ILE A 103 4.70 13.48 -4.05
CA ILE A 103 6.12 13.41 -4.37
C ILE A 103 6.34 14.01 -5.76
N CYS A 104 7.17 15.05 -5.84
CA CYS A 104 7.39 15.82 -7.06
C CYS A 104 8.84 15.71 -7.56
N SER A 105 9.80 15.49 -6.65
CA SER A 105 11.22 15.32 -7.00
C SER A 105 11.45 14.02 -7.78
N PRO A 106 12.17 14.08 -8.92
CA PRO A 106 12.59 12.89 -9.65
C PRO A 106 13.42 11.91 -8.80
N PHE A 107 14.26 12.43 -7.91
CA PHE A 107 15.08 11.62 -7.00
C PHE A 107 14.20 10.82 -6.04
N LEU A 108 13.30 11.49 -5.32
CA LEU A 108 12.37 10.84 -4.39
C LEU A 108 11.44 9.86 -5.11
N LYS A 109 10.99 10.20 -6.32
CA LYS A 109 10.21 9.27 -7.15
C LYS A 109 11.00 8.01 -7.48
N GLY A 110 12.26 8.15 -7.88
CA GLY A 110 13.14 7.01 -8.16
C GLY A 110 13.36 6.14 -6.92
N LEU A 111 13.50 6.74 -5.74
CA LEU A 111 13.57 6.01 -4.47
C LEU A 111 12.26 5.25 -4.18
N ILE A 112 11.12 5.93 -4.30
CA ILE A 112 9.80 5.37 -4.03
C ILE A 112 9.47 4.22 -4.97
N LEU A 113 9.80 4.35 -6.25
CA LEU A 113 9.67 3.26 -7.20
C LEU A 113 10.49 2.05 -6.77
N ARG A 114 11.75 2.24 -6.36
CA ARG A 114 12.58 1.11 -5.87
C ARG A 114 12.05 0.45 -4.60
N LEU A 115 11.49 1.24 -3.67
CA LEU A 115 11.03 0.73 -2.37
C LEU A 115 9.63 0.12 -2.43
N PHE A 116 8.76 0.62 -3.30
CA PHE A 116 7.33 0.32 -3.31
C PHE A 116 6.81 -0.24 -4.65
N ASP A 117 7.68 -0.62 -5.59
CA ASP A 117 7.29 -1.16 -6.91
C ASP A 117 6.22 -2.27 -6.81
N GLU A 118 6.38 -3.13 -5.81
CA GLU A 118 5.53 -4.30 -5.58
C GLU A 118 4.48 -4.07 -4.47
N TYR A 119 4.33 -2.84 -3.96
CA TYR A 119 3.39 -2.56 -2.88
C TYR A 119 1.94 -2.46 -3.41
N PRO A 120 1.00 -3.26 -2.91
CA PRO A 120 -0.38 -3.31 -3.41
C PRO A 120 -1.14 -2.00 -3.15
N GLY A 121 -2.06 -1.67 -4.06
CA GLY A 121 -3.02 -0.58 -3.88
C GLY A 121 -2.45 0.84 -4.00
N GLN A 122 -1.15 0.98 -4.30
CA GLN A 122 -0.50 2.28 -4.49
C GLN A 122 0.02 2.41 -5.92
N ASP A 123 -0.46 3.40 -6.66
CA ASP A 123 0.13 3.73 -7.96
C ASP A 123 1.37 4.59 -7.73
N VAL A 124 2.54 3.95 -7.80
CA VAL A 124 3.85 4.60 -7.69
C VAL A 124 4.42 5.01 -9.06
N HIS A 125 3.83 4.54 -10.16
CA HIS A 125 4.30 4.81 -11.52
C HIS A 125 3.81 6.16 -12.05
N VAL A 126 2.70 6.69 -11.53
CA VAL A 126 2.20 8.03 -11.86
C VAL A 126 3.25 9.14 -11.70
N THR A 127 3.09 10.22 -12.44
CA THR A 127 4.03 11.36 -12.45
C THR A 127 4.30 11.92 -11.05
N LYS A 128 3.26 12.03 -10.22
CA LYS A 128 3.34 12.56 -8.85
C LYS A 128 2.63 11.60 -7.88
N PRO A 129 3.32 10.58 -7.35
CA PRO A 129 2.73 9.63 -6.42
C PRO A 129 2.14 10.34 -5.20
N ARG A 130 0.92 9.95 -4.82
CA ARG A 130 0.19 10.52 -3.69
C ARG A 130 0.05 9.50 -2.58
N PHE A 131 0.51 9.84 -1.38
CA PHE A 131 0.34 9.01 -0.19
C PHE A 131 -0.55 9.71 0.82
N ALA A 132 -1.32 8.93 1.57
CA ALA A 132 -2.19 9.43 2.62
C ALA A 132 -2.00 8.60 3.91
N PRO A 133 -2.36 9.15 5.08
CA PRO A 133 -2.36 8.39 6.32
C PRO A 133 -3.22 7.11 6.21
N PRO A 134 -2.82 6.03 6.89
CA PRO A 134 -1.75 5.98 7.90
C PRO A 134 -0.39 5.55 7.31
N PHE A 135 -0.14 5.79 6.02
CA PHE A 135 1.17 5.58 5.38
C PHE A 135 1.71 4.15 5.49
N HIS A 136 0.86 3.15 5.24
CA HIS A 136 1.23 1.73 5.32
C HIS A 136 2.56 1.38 4.61
N PRO A 137 2.83 1.85 3.36
CA PRO A 137 4.07 1.52 2.66
C PRO A 137 5.31 2.02 3.41
N PHE A 138 5.25 3.25 3.93
CA PHE A 138 6.35 3.86 4.67
C PHE A 138 6.58 3.18 6.01
N TYR A 139 5.52 2.72 6.69
CA TYR A 139 5.67 1.93 7.90
C TYR A 139 6.38 0.60 7.64
N HIS A 140 5.91 -0.16 6.63
CA HIS A 140 6.44 -1.49 6.33
C HIS A 140 7.89 -1.46 5.84
N GLN A 141 8.29 -0.41 5.11
CA GLN A 141 9.67 -0.23 4.62
C GLN A 141 10.45 0.83 5.37
N TYR A 142 10.05 1.17 6.60
CA TYR A 142 10.68 2.25 7.36
C TYR A 142 12.18 2.00 7.58
N SER A 143 12.57 0.74 7.86
CA SER A 143 13.98 0.35 7.98
C SER A 143 14.79 0.65 6.72
N MET A 144 14.25 0.29 5.55
CA MET A 144 14.90 0.54 4.25
C MET A 144 15.06 2.03 3.96
N LEU A 145 14.10 2.86 4.36
CA LEU A 145 14.19 4.33 4.24
C LEU A 145 15.31 4.91 5.09
N ILE A 146 15.41 4.48 6.34
CA ILE A 146 16.48 4.93 7.25
C ILE A 146 17.85 4.44 6.78
N GLU A 147 17.94 3.21 6.29
CA GLU A 147 19.18 2.72 5.68
C GLU A 147 19.60 3.53 4.45
N GLU A 148 18.65 3.89 3.58
CA GLU A 148 18.96 4.71 2.42
C GLU A 148 19.42 6.11 2.84
N LEU A 149 18.78 6.71 3.86
CA LEU A 149 19.19 7.99 4.42
C LEU A 149 20.62 7.92 4.98
N ALA A 150 20.97 6.83 5.66
CA ALA A 150 22.32 6.62 6.21
C ALA A 150 23.39 6.41 5.12
N LYS A 151 23.00 5.91 3.93
CA LYS A 151 23.90 5.70 2.78
C LYS A 151 24.17 6.98 1.99
N GLN A 152 23.35 8.02 2.13
CA GLN A 152 23.53 9.25 1.37
C GLN A 152 24.87 9.91 1.73
N ASP A 153 25.64 10.22 0.70
CA ASP A 153 26.91 10.94 0.86
C ASP A 153 26.62 12.41 1.15
N LYS A 154 27.40 13.01 2.06
CA LYS A 154 27.35 14.46 2.35
C LYS A 154 27.72 15.30 1.12
N ALA A 155 28.32 14.69 0.09
CA ALA A 155 28.57 15.35 -1.20
C ALA A 155 27.29 15.66 -2.01
N LEU A 156 26.18 14.94 -1.77
CA LEU A 156 24.88 15.11 -2.43
C LEU A 156 23.89 15.79 -1.47
N GLU A 157 24.26 16.97 -0.96
CA GLU A 157 23.53 17.70 0.10
C GLU A 157 22.03 17.85 -0.22
N ALA A 158 21.68 18.17 -1.47
CA ALA A 158 20.30 18.40 -1.88
C ALA A 158 19.42 17.12 -1.88
N GLU A 159 19.98 15.95 -2.23
CA GLU A 159 19.24 14.69 -2.24
C GLU A 159 19.07 14.15 -0.81
N ALA A 160 20.12 14.28 0.01
CA ALA A 160 20.08 13.96 1.43
C ALA A 160 19.07 14.83 2.18
N GLU A 161 19.01 16.13 1.88
CA GLU A 161 18.02 17.07 2.44
C GLU A 161 16.59 16.68 2.04
N GLN A 162 16.36 16.32 0.77
CA GLN A 162 15.03 15.87 0.32
C GLN A 162 14.57 14.60 1.05
N LEU A 163 15.46 13.63 1.24
CA LEU A 163 15.14 12.39 1.94
C LEU A 163 14.95 12.62 3.44
N SER A 164 15.75 13.47 4.07
CA SER A 164 15.60 13.80 5.49
C SER A 164 14.27 14.49 5.77
N HIS A 165 13.82 15.40 4.90
CA HIS A 165 12.50 16.01 4.98
C HIS A 165 11.35 15.01 4.79
N LEU A 166 11.54 14.01 3.91
CA LEU A 166 10.54 12.95 3.73
C LEU A 166 10.38 12.13 5.01
N VAL A 167 11.51 11.70 5.60
CA VAL A 167 11.52 10.94 6.85
C VAL A 167 10.92 11.76 7.99
N ALA A 168 11.31 13.04 8.13
CA ALA A 168 10.76 13.93 9.15
C ALA A 168 9.23 14.10 9.03
N ALA A 169 8.71 14.25 7.80
CA ALA A 169 7.27 14.37 7.56
C ALA A 169 6.51 13.08 7.93
N ILE A 170 7.13 11.91 7.73
CA ILE A 170 6.55 10.62 8.13
C ILE A 170 6.60 10.46 9.65
N ASP A 171 7.73 10.80 10.28
CA ASP A 171 7.93 10.69 11.72
C ASP A 171 7.00 11.62 12.50
N GLU A 172 6.75 12.84 12.01
CA GLU A 172 5.79 13.76 12.60
C GLU A 172 4.37 13.15 12.64
N GLU A 173 3.98 12.39 11.60
CA GLU A 173 2.61 11.89 11.48
C GLU A 173 2.39 10.53 12.12
N ILE A 174 3.34 9.60 11.98
CA ILE A 174 3.17 8.24 12.46
C ILE A 174 4.24 7.81 13.47
N GLY A 175 5.30 8.59 13.72
CA GLY A 175 6.44 8.23 14.56
C GLY A 175 6.08 7.65 15.92
N GLU A 176 5.28 8.38 16.71
CA GLU A 176 4.82 7.90 18.03
C GLU A 176 3.99 6.62 17.91
N ARG A 177 3.02 6.61 16.98
CA ARG A 177 2.17 5.43 16.74
C ARG A 177 2.99 4.23 16.28
N MET A 178 4.07 4.44 15.52
CA MET A 178 4.98 3.36 15.11
C MET A 178 5.66 2.71 16.30
N ILE A 179 6.09 3.50 17.28
CA ILE A 179 6.72 3.01 18.51
C ILE A 179 5.72 2.15 19.28
N ASP A 180 4.48 2.63 19.46
CA ASP A 180 3.43 1.90 20.16
C ASP A 180 3.05 0.60 19.45
N MET A 181 2.87 0.64 18.13
CA MET A 181 2.58 -0.55 17.32
C MET A 181 3.69 -1.59 17.41
N LYS A 182 4.96 -1.16 17.34
CA LYS A 182 6.12 -2.06 17.49
C LYS A 182 6.20 -2.65 18.90
N ALA A 183 5.90 -1.86 19.94
CA ALA A 183 5.89 -2.34 21.31
C ALA A 183 4.80 -3.40 21.54
N LEU A 184 3.58 -3.16 21.05
CA LEU A 184 2.49 -4.14 21.09
C LEU A 184 2.89 -5.44 20.37
N ALA A 185 3.40 -5.33 19.14
CA ALA A 185 3.84 -6.48 18.37
C ALA A 185 4.95 -7.27 19.10
N ALA A 186 5.92 -6.59 19.71
CA ALA A 186 6.99 -7.23 20.48
C ALA A 186 6.47 -8.04 21.68
N HIS A 187 5.33 -7.63 22.26
CA HIS A 187 4.64 -8.37 23.32
C HIS A 187 3.66 -9.44 22.78
N GLY A 188 3.61 -9.67 21.46
CA GLY A 188 2.69 -10.61 20.84
C GLY A 188 1.24 -10.15 20.90
N GLN A 189 1.02 -8.85 20.95
CA GLN A 189 -0.29 -8.21 21.12
C GLN A 189 -0.59 -7.24 19.96
N THR A 190 -1.88 -6.97 19.73
CA THR A 190 -2.32 -5.97 18.75
C THR A 190 -3.71 -5.44 19.08
N THR A 191 -4.06 -4.27 18.55
CA THR A 191 -5.44 -3.79 18.49
C THR A 191 -6.00 -3.97 17.09
N PHE A 192 -7.30 -3.80 16.92
CA PHE A 192 -7.94 -3.93 15.62
C PHE A 192 -7.42 -2.88 14.61
N ASP A 193 -7.23 -1.63 15.05
CA ASP A 193 -6.78 -0.51 14.21
C ASP A 193 -5.30 -0.59 13.80
N THR A 194 -4.54 -1.48 14.43
CA THR A 194 -3.11 -1.70 14.15
C THR A 194 -2.85 -3.01 13.42
N LEU A 195 -3.88 -3.81 13.08
CA LEU A 195 -3.69 -5.11 12.42
C LEU A 195 -2.87 -5.03 11.14
N TRP A 196 -3.09 -3.99 10.32
CA TRP A 196 -2.34 -3.77 9.08
C TRP A 196 -0.81 -3.70 9.29
N SER A 197 -0.34 -3.33 10.48
CA SER A 197 1.08 -3.27 10.81
C SER A 197 1.74 -4.66 10.88
N LEU A 198 0.97 -5.69 11.23
CA LEU A 198 1.45 -7.08 11.38
C LEU A 198 1.50 -7.87 10.08
N PHE A 199 0.77 -7.40 9.06
CA PHE A 199 0.58 -8.13 7.80
C PHE A 199 1.12 -7.33 6.62
N PRO A 200 2.44 -7.04 6.56
CA PRO A 200 3.01 -6.43 5.37
C PRO A 200 2.78 -7.31 4.14
N PRO A 201 2.56 -6.72 2.96
CA PRO A 201 2.53 -7.45 1.69
C PRO A 201 3.76 -8.33 1.53
N GLY A 202 3.58 -9.57 1.06
CA GLY A 202 4.63 -10.59 0.96
C GLY A 202 5.00 -11.27 2.28
N CYS A 203 4.45 -10.87 3.42
CA CYS A 203 4.71 -11.52 4.70
C CYS A 203 4.18 -12.97 4.71
N PRO A 204 4.98 -13.97 5.10
CA PRO A 204 4.48 -15.32 5.27
C PRO A 204 3.64 -15.44 6.54
N VAL A 205 2.47 -16.06 6.40
CA VAL A 205 1.52 -16.29 7.47
C VAL A 205 1.12 -17.76 7.56
N ILE A 206 0.76 -18.17 8.76
CA ILE A 206 0.25 -19.50 9.06
C ILE A 206 -1.24 -19.40 9.34
N ARG A 207 -1.99 -20.35 8.78
CA ARG A 207 -3.42 -20.54 9.06
C ARG A 207 -3.70 -22.01 9.39
N GLY A 208 -4.61 -22.23 10.33
CA GLY A 208 -5.00 -23.56 10.80
C GLY A 208 -4.15 -24.07 11.96
N ALA A 209 -4.41 -25.30 12.38
CA ALA A 209 -3.73 -25.94 13.50
C ALA A 209 -3.40 -27.40 13.20
N GLY A 210 -2.34 -27.92 13.83
CA GLY A 210 -1.93 -29.32 13.72
C GLY A 210 -1.60 -29.74 12.28
N SER A 211 -2.19 -30.83 11.81
CA SER A 211 -1.95 -31.37 10.46
C SER A 211 -2.54 -30.51 9.32
N ASN A 212 -3.48 -29.62 9.63
CA ASN A 212 -4.15 -28.76 8.64
C ASN A 212 -3.48 -27.38 8.53
N GLN A 213 -2.28 -27.23 9.09
CA GLN A 213 -1.53 -25.99 9.06
C GLN A 213 -0.99 -25.71 7.66
N GLN A 214 -1.40 -24.58 7.09
CA GLN A 214 -1.01 -24.12 5.76
C GLN A 214 -0.27 -22.79 5.85
N CYS A 215 0.67 -22.60 4.93
CA CYS A 215 1.43 -21.37 4.80
C CYS A 215 0.90 -20.58 3.60
N TYR A 216 0.78 -19.27 3.78
CA TYR A 216 0.33 -18.32 2.76
C TYR A 216 1.26 -17.12 2.75
N LEU A 217 1.25 -16.35 1.67
CA LEU A 217 1.80 -14.99 1.62
C LEU A 217 0.65 -13.98 1.69
N ILE A 218 0.86 -12.85 2.35
CA ILE A 218 -0.08 -11.72 2.27
C ILE A 218 0.02 -11.09 0.88
N GLU A 219 -1.10 -11.01 0.17
CA GLU A 219 -1.20 -10.23 -1.07
C GLU A 219 -1.50 -8.76 -0.77
N ASP A 220 -2.53 -8.53 0.05
CA ASP A 220 -3.10 -7.22 0.33
C ASP A 220 -3.97 -7.28 1.60
N CYS A 221 -4.13 -6.16 2.27
CA CYS A 221 -4.99 -6.05 3.45
C CYS A 221 -5.75 -4.72 3.49
N SER A 222 -7.01 -4.76 3.94
CA SER A 222 -7.83 -3.55 4.03
C SER A 222 -8.94 -3.67 5.08
N TYR A 223 -9.37 -2.53 5.61
CA TYR A 223 -10.56 -2.43 6.45
C TYR A 223 -11.79 -2.25 5.56
N VAL A 224 -12.72 -3.20 5.63
CA VAL A 224 -13.93 -3.24 4.79
C VAL A 224 -15.16 -3.03 5.67
N PRO A 225 -15.99 -2.00 5.42
CA PRO A 225 -17.25 -1.85 6.12
C PRO A 225 -18.24 -2.92 5.67
N THR A 226 -18.92 -3.55 6.63
CA THR A 226 -19.98 -4.54 6.39
C THR A 226 -21.25 -4.15 7.15
N MET A 227 -22.36 -4.85 6.89
CA MET A 227 -23.64 -4.61 7.57
C MET A 227 -23.54 -4.78 9.10
N THR A 228 -22.61 -5.60 9.58
CA THR A 228 -22.44 -5.92 11.00
C THR A 228 -21.27 -5.20 11.66
N GLY A 229 -20.61 -4.27 10.95
CA GLY A 229 -19.42 -3.55 11.43
C GLY A 229 -18.25 -3.62 10.44
N THR A 230 -17.09 -3.12 10.84
CA THR A 230 -15.88 -3.16 10.01
C THR A 230 -15.15 -4.49 10.21
N VAL A 231 -14.72 -5.13 9.12
CA VAL A 231 -13.85 -6.30 9.16
C VAL A 231 -12.48 -5.95 8.59
N PHE A 232 -11.44 -6.57 9.12
CA PHE A 232 -10.11 -6.50 8.54
C PHE A 232 -9.94 -7.67 7.58
N SER A 233 -9.89 -7.37 6.28
CA SER A 233 -9.85 -8.34 5.20
C SER A 233 -8.42 -8.57 4.74
N LEU A 234 -7.99 -9.82 4.78
CA LEU A 234 -6.69 -10.31 4.32
C LEU A 234 -6.87 -11.10 3.02
N LYS A 235 -6.20 -10.67 1.95
CA LYS A 235 -6.01 -11.47 0.74
C LYS A 235 -4.71 -12.24 0.87
N LEU A 236 -4.77 -13.54 0.64
CA LEU A 236 -3.71 -14.50 0.87
C LEU A 236 -3.38 -15.22 -0.43
N LEU A 237 -2.11 -15.52 -0.66
CA LEU A 237 -1.64 -16.38 -1.75
C LEU A 237 -1.12 -17.69 -1.18
N GLY A 238 -1.79 -18.78 -1.50
CA GLY A 238 -1.35 -20.15 -1.22
C GLY A 238 -0.73 -20.78 -2.47
N LEU A 239 0.16 -21.74 -2.28
CA LEU A 239 0.69 -22.54 -3.38
C LEU A 239 -0.13 -23.84 -3.48
N ASP A 240 -0.68 -24.11 -4.65
CA ASP A 240 -1.43 -25.34 -4.93
C ASP A 240 -0.91 -26.02 -6.20
N HIS A 241 -1.25 -27.30 -6.38
CA HIS A 241 -0.86 -28.09 -7.54
C HIS A 241 -2.09 -28.71 -8.22
N ASP A 242 -2.37 -28.31 -9.46
CA ASP A 242 -3.59 -28.71 -10.19
C ASP A 242 -3.53 -30.12 -10.80
N GLY A 243 -2.44 -30.84 -10.57
CA GLY A 243 -2.15 -32.14 -11.16
C GLY A 243 -1.17 -32.09 -12.34
N ARG A 244 -0.82 -30.88 -12.81
CA ARG A 244 0.18 -30.65 -13.87
C ARG A 244 1.29 -29.72 -13.42
N GLU A 245 0.95 -28.60 -12.79
CA GLU A 245 1.89 -27.59 -12.37
C GLU A 245 1.49 -26.92 -11.05
N PHE A 246 2.47 -26.28 -10.42
CA PHE A 246 2.22 -25.43 -9.25
C PHE A 246 1.70 -24.06 -9.68
N GLY A 247 0.76 -23.52 -8.92
CA GLY A 247 0.19 -22.20 -9.15
C GLY A 247 -0.17 -21.50 -7.85
N TRP A 248 -0.22 -20.16 -7.91
CA TRP A 248 -0.73 -19.36 -6.83
C TRP A 248 -2.26 -19.40 -6.81
N VAL A 249 -2.81 -19.54 -5.61
CA VAL A 249 -4.23 -19.60 -5.33
C VAL A 249 -4.57 -18.49 -4.35
N ALA A 250 -5.49 -17.62 -4.73
CA ALA A 250 -6.01 -16.58 -3.84
C ALA A 250 -6.95 -17.19 -2.80
N ALA A 251 -6.77 -16.82 -1.54
CA ALA A 251 -7.70 -17.08 -0.46
C ALA A 251 -7.99 -15.76 0.28
N GLN A 252 -9.12 -15.70 0.98
CA GLN A 252 -9.49 -14.52 1.74
C GLN A 252 -9.88 -14.90 3.17
N VAL A 253 -9.42 -14.11 4.13
CA VAL A 253 -9.76 -14.26 5.54
C VAL A 253 -10.20 -12.91 6.09
N ASN A 254 -11.29 -12.90 6.87
CA ASN A 254 -11.80 -11.70 7.49
C ASN A 254 -11.70 -11.83 9.01
N ILE A 255 -11.02 -10.88 9.65
CA ILE A 255 -10.96 -10.73 11.10
C ILE A 255 -12.03 -9.72 11.51
N THR A 256 -12.97 -10.15 12.34
CA THR A 256 -14.03 -9.27 12.86
C THR A 256 -13.45 -8.23 13.81
N SER A 257 -14.01 -7.01 13.82
CA SER A 257 -13.64 -5.99 14.80
C SER A 257 -13.75 -6.50 16.24
N PHE A 258 -12.72 -6.20 17.03
CA PHE A 258 -12.68 -6.47 18.47
C PHE A 258 -12.26 -5.21 19.22
N ILE A 259 -12.65 -5.13 20.49
CA ILE A 259 -12.37 -3.99 21.36
C ILE A 259 -11.17 -4.32 22.25
N GLY A 260 -10.25 -3.37 22.38
CA GLY A 260 -9.05 -3.51 23.20
C GLY A 260 -7.94 -4.27 22.49
N THR A 261 -7.13 -4.97 23.29
CA THR A 261 -5.94 -5.68 22.83
C THR A 261 -6.23 -7.17 22.74
N ALA A 262 -5.80 -7.81 21.64
CA ALA A 262 -5.86 -9.25 21.44
C ALA A 262 -4.45 -9.83 21.33
N GLU A 263 -4.28 -11.10 21.70
CA GLU A 263 -3.04 -11.81 21.41
C GLU A 263 -2.97 -12.17 19.93
N VAL A 264 -1.81 -11.99 19.31
CA VAL A 264 -1.57 -12.36 17.90
C VAL A 264 -1.75 -13.86 17.70
N SER A 265 -1.52 -14.66 18.74
CA SER A 265 -1.71 -16.12 18.76
C SER A 265 -3.18 -16.57 18.60
N GLU A 266 -4.14 -15.70 18.93
CA GLU A 266 -5.58 -15.99 18.88
C GLU A 266 -6.21 -15.61 17.54
N LEU A 267 -5.46 -14.93 16.67
CA LEU A 267 -5.93 -14.56 15.34
C LEU A 267 -6.05 -15.80 14.45
N GLN A 268 -6.99 -15.75 13.50
CA GLN A 268 -7.21 -16.84 12.53
C GLN A 268 -6.02 -17.04 11.57
N VAL A 269 -5.21 -16.00 11.41
CA VAL A 269 -4.03 -15.93 10.57
C VAL A 269 -2.93 -15.28 11.40
N ILE A 270 -1.78 -15.92 11.47
CA ILE A 270 -0.69 -15.53 12.36
C ILE A 270 0.56 -15.29 11.52
N PRO A 271 1.21 -14.12 11.60
CA PRO A 271 2.52 -13.92 10.97
C PRO A 271 3.52 -14.95 11.48
N VAL A 272 4.29 -15.55 10.58
CA VAL A 272 5.17 -16.67 10.92
C VAL A 272 6.13 -16.34 12.07
N HIS A 273 6.62 -15.11 12.13
CA HIS A 273 7.54 -14.64 13.17
C HIS A 273 6.90 -14.56 14.57
N HIS A 274 5.58 -14.41 14.66
CA HIS A 274 4.84 -14.45 15.93
C HIS A 274 4.37 -15.85 16.32
N PHE A 275 4.54 -16.84 15.43
CA PHE A 275 4.13 -18.21 15.72
C PHE A 275 5.13 -18.89 16.66
N ARG A 276 4.63 -19.58 17.70
CA ARG A 276 5.50 -20.32 18.63
C ARG A 276 6.31 -21.37 17.86
N ASN A 277 7.62 -21.42 18.10
CA ASN A 277 8.55 -22.28 17.37
C ASN A 277 8.50 -22.04 15.84
N ALA A 278 8.48 -20.77 15.41
CA ALA A 278 8.43 -20.36 14.00
C ALA A 278 9.39 -21.17 13.10
N ALA A 279 10.67 -21.30 13.51
CA ALA A 279 11.68 -22.06 12.78
C ALA A 279 11.26 -23.52 12.51
N ASN A 280 10.82 -24.23 13.54
CA ASN A 280 10.39 -25.63 13.41
C ASN A 280 9.14 -25.76 12.52
N ASN A 281 8.23 -24.78 12.56
CA ASN A 281 7.04 -24.78 11.73
C ASN A 281 7.36 -24.55 10.25
N ILE A 282 8.28 -23.62 9.96
CA ILE A 282 8.79 -23.40 8.61
C ILE A 282 9.49 -24.66 8.10
N GLU A 283 10.36 -25.26 8.91
CA GLU A 283 11.08 -26.49 8.55
C GLU A 283 10.13 -27.66 8.29
N ALA A 284 9.12 -27.83 9.15
CA ALA A 284 8.09 -28.84 8.96
C ALA A 284 7.28 -28.60 7.67
N ALA A 285 6.92 -27.34 7.37
CA ALA A 285 6.23 -26.98 6.14
C ALA A 285 7.12 -27.24 4.89
N ALA A 286 8.40 -26.88 4.96
CA ALA A 286 9.37 -27.11 3.90
C ALA A 286 9.61 -28.62 3.65
N THR A 287 9.67 -29.41 4.71
CA THR A 287 9.79 -30.88 4.65
C THR A 287 8.57 -31.51 3.98
N ARG A 288 7.36 -31.06 4.37
CA ARG A 288 6.11 -31.50 3.72
C ARG A 288 6.10 -31.12 2.24
N GLY A 289 6.46 -29.89 1.90
CA GLY A 289 6.52 -29.41 0.51
C GLY A 289 7.53 -30.20 -0.33
N SER A 290 8.71 -30.47 0.21
CA SER A 290 9.75 -31.28 -0.46
C SER A 290 9.27 -32.70 -0.72
N SER A 291 8.59 -33.31 0.25
CA SER A 291 7.99 -34.63 0.10
C SER A 291 6.96 -34.67 -1.04
N VAL A 292 6.10 -33.64 -1.15
CA VAL A 292 5.15 -33.52 -2.27
C VAL A 292 5.89 -33.39 -3.61
N CYS A 293 6.92 -32.56 -3.69
CA CYS A 293 7.73 -32.41 -4.90
C CYS A 293 8.42 -33.72 -5.32
N GLU A 294 8.93 -34.50 -4.37
CA GLU A 294 9.50 -35.82 -4.64
C GLU A 294 8.45 -36.81 -5.15
N LEU A 295 7.25 -36.81 -4.54
CA LEU A 295 6.13 -37.63 -4.99
C LEU A 295 5.75 -37.32 -6.45
N LEU A 296 5.67 -36.03 -6.80
CA LEU A 296 5.32 -35.59 -8.15
C LEU A 296 6.39 -35.93 -9.20
N LYS A 297 7.67 -35.97 -8.81
CA LYS A 297 8.78 -36.37 -9.70
C LYS A 297 8.91 -37.89 -9.86
N SER A 298 8.44 -38.66 -8.88
CA SER A 298 8.58 -40.11 -8.88
C SER A 298 7.74 -40.76 -9.99
N LYS A 299 8.20 -41.91 -10.51
CA LYS A 299 7.40 -42.69 -11.46
C LYS A 299 6.06 -43.06 -10.81
N THR A 300 5.00 -43.08 -11.63
CA THR A 300 3.65 -43.46 -11.20
C THR A 300 3.69 -44.76 -10.42
N SER A 301 3.35 -44.68 -9.13
CA SER A 301 3.34 -45.80 -8.20
C SER A 301 2.11 -45.68 -7.32
N TYR A 302 1.49 -46.82 -6.99
CA TYR A 302 0.37 -46.85 -6.07
C TYR A 302 0.87 -46.53 -4.67
N LYS A 303 0.27 -45.51 -4.04
CA LYS A 303 0.54 -45.13 -2.66
C LYS A 303 -0.76 -45.05 -1.88
N GLN A 304 -0.67 -45.33 -0.59
CA GLN A 304 -1.78 -45.20 0.35
C GLN A 304 -1.48 -44.02 1.28
N TYR A 305 -2.49 -43.21 1.55
CA TYR A 305 -2.45 -42.17 2.57
C TYR A 305 -3.23 -42.65 3.79
N GLU A 306 -2.67 -42.46 4.98
CA GLU A 306 -3.33 -42.73 6.26
C GLU A 306 -3.40 -41.42 7.05
N GLY A 307 -4.62 -40.95 7.33
CA GLY A 307 -4.85 -39.68 8.01
C GLY A 307 -6.12 -38.98 7.56
N PHE A 308 -6.30 -37.74 8.03
CA PHE A 308 -7.42 -36.89 7.65
C PHE A 308 -7.13 -36.17 6.34
N ALA A 309 -8.05 -36.29 5.38
CA ALA A 309 -8.05 -35.48 4.17
C ALA A 309 -9.10 -34.37 4.30
N VAL A 310 -8.73 -33.15 3.94
CA VAL A 310 -9.67 -32.04 3.80
C VAL A 310 -10.10 -31.97 2.34
N PHE A 311 -11.38 -32.19 2.09
CA PHE A 311 -11.94 -32.04 0.75
C PHE A 311 -12.34 -30.57 0.53
N SER A 312 -11.84 -29.97 -0.55
CA SER A 312 -12.26 -28.65 -1.04
C SER A 312 -12.87 -28.82 -2.42
N GLU A 313 -14.14 -28.45 -2.57
CA GLU A 313 -14.84 -28.47 -3.88
C GLU A 313 -14.29 -27.43 -4.87
N LYS A 314 -13.50 -26.46 -4.39
CA LYS A 314 -12.94 -25.40 -5.21
C LYS A 314 -11.48 -25.72 -5.50
N CYS A 315 -11.18 -26.13 -6.73
CA CYS A 315 -9.95 -25.64 -7.36
C CYS A 315 -10.11 -24.13 -7.40
N MET A 316 -9.51 -23.44 -6.43
CA MET A 316 -9.56 -21.99 -6.44
C MET A 316 -8.89 -21.51 -7.73
N PRO A 317 -9.48 -20.52 -8.42
CA PRO A 317 -8.94 -20.05 -9.68
C PRO A 317 -7.49 -19.63 -9.47
N ARG A 318 -6.60 -20.11 -10.36
CA ARG A 318 -5.20 -19.72 -10.37
C ARG A 318 -5.12 -18.21 -10.52
N VAL A 319 -4.27 -17.59 -9.71
CA VAL A 319 -3.91 -16.18 -9.88
C VAL A 319 -2.83 -16.13 -10.96
N GLU A 320 -3.10 -15.39 -12.05
CA GLU A 320 -2.12 -15.09 -13.11
C GLU A 320 -1.08 -14.03 -12.67
#